data_AF-A0A958INB0-F1
#
_entry.id   AF-A0A958INB0-F1
#
_cell.length_a   1.000
_cell.length_b   1.000
_cell.length_c   1.000
_cell.angle_alpha   90.00
_cell.angle_beta   90.00
_cell.angle_gamma   90.00
#
_symmetry.space_group_name_H-M   'P 1'
#
loop_
_entity.id
_entity.type
_entity.pdbx_description
1 polymer ?
#
loop_
_entity_poly.entity_id
_entity_poly.type
_entity_poly.pdbx_seq_one_letter_code
_entity_poly.pdbx_strand_id
1 'polypeptide(L)'
;YGVSYSVTDTSLRAAVYRVNEPVQIALIEHREDYHLSQQGVVLKEDEWVRYSFGNTGLPSAKIVLKAKSTGDNATIDVSLNGDSESLNVGNDWQELPISLSKLAAGENALKLAVTSGEIWVDWISVGE
;
A
#
# COMPACT_ATOMS: atom_id res chain seq x y z
N TYR A 1 16.48 -14.35 1.87
CA TYR A 1 16.34 -13.03 2.50
C TYR A 1 15.41 -12.20 1.63
N GLY A 2 14.13 -12.09 2.03
CA GLY A 2 13.12 -11.34 1.31
C GLY A 2 12.93 -9.99 1.97
N VAL A 3 13.36 -8.92 1.30
CA VAL A 3 13.14 -7.56 1.79
C VAL A 3 11.72 -7.14 1.40
N SER A 4 10.91 -6.72 2.37
CA SER A 4 9.49 -6.37 2.19
C SER A 4 9.24 -4.87 1.99
N TYR A 5 10.28 -4.04 1.94
CA TYR A 5 10.16 -2.59 1.75
C TYR A 5 11.49 -1.97 1.25
N SER A 6 11.42 -0.76 0.70
CA SER A 6 12.55 0.15 0.53
C SER A 6 12.07 1.55 0.84
N VAL A 7 12.73 2.20 1.78
CA VAL A 7 12.42 3.55 2.24
C VAL A 7 13.71 4.37 2.26
N THR A 8 13.60 5.64 1.91
CA THR A 8 14.73 6.57 1.79
C THR A 8 15.17 7.10 3.16
N ASP A 9 14.23 7.23 4.10
CA ASP A 9 14.49 7.64 5.48
C ASP A 9 14.28 6.46 6.44
N THR A 10 15.40 5.91 6.95
CA THR A 10 15.39 4.80 7.92
C THR A 10 15.41 5.25 9.39
N SER A 11 15.46 6.56 9.63
CA SER A 11 15.48 7.14 10.98
C SER A 11 14.10 7.13 11.63
N LEU A 12 13.04 7.10 10.82
CA LEU A 12 11.65 7.09 11.26
C LEU A 12 11.12 5.65 11.29
N ARG A 13 10.88 5.15 12.51
CA ARG A 13 10.24 3.85 12.73
C ARG A 13 8.75 4.04 12.88
N ALA A 14 7.97 3.03 12.48
CA ALA A 14 6.55 3.02 12.74
C ALA A 14 6.24 3.17 14.24
N ALA A 15 5.33 4.09 14.59
CA ALA A 15 5.06 4.42 15.99
C ALA A 15 4.33 3.30 16.76
N VAL A 16 3.56 2.43 16.09
CA VAL A 16 2.65 1.49 16.77
C VAL A 16 2.52 0.10 16.10
N TYR A 17 2.67 -0.04 14.76
CA TYR A 17 2.62 -1.33 14.05
C TYR A 17 3.89 -1.53 13.18
N ARG A 18 4.54 -2.69 13.19
CA ARG A 18 5.89 -2.90 12.58
C ARG A 18 7.00 -1.96 13.13
N VAL A 19 7.03 -1.75 14.45
CA VAL A 19 7.99 -0.90 15.19
C VAL A 19 9.50 -1.18 14.94
N ASN A 20 9.84 -2.30 14.31
CA ASN A 20 11.22 -2.70 13.98
C ASN A 20 11.57 -2.52 12.49
N GLU A 21 10.63 -2.04 11.68
CA GLU A 21 10.85 -1.73 10.26
C GLU A 21 10.83 -0.19 10.08
N PRO A 22 11.68 0.38 9.20
CA PRO A 22 11.76 1.81 8.91
C PRO A 22 10.60 2.34 8.06
N VAL A 23 9.52 1.57 7.91
CA VAL A 23 8.33 2.03 7.18
C VAL A 23 7.62 3.08 8.04
N GLN A 24 7.48 4.29 7.50
CA GLN A 24 6.81 5.37 8.23
C GLN A 24 5.31 5.06 8.34
N ILE A 25 4.82 5.04 9.58
CA ILE A 25 3.39 4.96 9.87
C ILE A 25 2.98 6.22 10.59
N ALA A 26 2.16 7.05 9.94
CA ALA A 26 1.66 8.29 10.49
C ALA A 26 0.25 8.11 11.07
N LEU A 27 -0.07 8.84 12.14
CA LEU A 27 -1.42 8.89 12.66
C LEU A 27 -2.32 9.65 11.68
N ILE A 28 -3.42 9.02 11.25
CA ILE A 28 -4.49 9.69 10.51
C ILE A 28 -5.36 10.39 11.55
N GLU A 29 -5.03 11.64 11.89
CA GLU A 29 -5.86 12.42 12.81
C GLU A 29 -7.25 12.71 12.21
N HIS A 30 -8.27 12.51 13.04
CA HIS A 30 -9.71 12.67 12.80
C HIS A 30 -10.40 11.65 11.87
N ARG A 31 -10.79 10.51 12.45
CA ARG A 31 -12.04 9.82 12.08
C ARG A 31 -12.84 9.44 13.33
N GLU A 32 -14.15 9.73 13.31
CA GLU A 32 -15.12 9.31 14.35
C GLU A 32 -15.44 7.81 14.28
N ASP A 33 -14.89 7.07 13.31
CA ASP A 33 -15.13 5.65 13.12
C ASP A 33 -14.11 4.81 13.91
N TYR A 34 -14.56 4.30 15.07
CA TYR A 34 -13.82 3.49 16.04
C TYR A 34 -13.31 2.11 15.54
N HIS A 35 -13.39 1.81 14.24
CA HIS A 35 -13.09 0.50 13.67
C HIS A 35 -11.83 0.44 12.77
N LEU A 36 -11.18 1.57 12.51
CA LEU A 36 -9.98 1.62 11.67
C LEU A 36 -8.76 1.98 12.53
N SER A 37 -7.64 1.27 12.33
CA SER A 37 -6.36 1.70 12.87
C SER A 37 -6.11 3.12 12.36
N GLN A 38 -5.95 4.09 13.27
CA GLN A 38 -5.70 5.50 12.95
C GLN A 38 -4.29 5.69 12.34
N GLN A 39 -3.82 4.79 11.49
CA GLN A 39 -2.43 4.61 11.09
C GLN A 39 -2.39 4.31 9.60
N GLY A 40 -1.61 5.09 8.86
CA GLY A 40 -1.37 4.88 7.44
C GLY A 40 0.12 4.80 7.12
N VAL A 41 0.48 4.02 6.11
CA VAL A 41 1.85 3.95 5.58
C VAL A 41 2.11 5.17 4.72
N VAL A 42 3.19 5.89 4.98
CA VAL A 42 3.63 7.02 4.15
C VAL A 42 4.76 6.54 3.23
N LEU A 43 4.61 6.80 1.93
CA LEU A 43 5.63 6.48 0.93
C LEU A 43 5.92 7.71 0.08
N LYS A 44 7.20 8.02 -0.08
CA LYS A 44 7.72 9.08 -0.95
C LYS A 44 8.16 8.51 -2.29
N GLU A 45 8.44 9.38 -3.24
CA GLU A 45 9.05 9.03 -4.53
C GLU A 45 10.24 8.07 -4.34
N ASP A 46 10.28 7.04 -5.19
CA ASP A 46 11.21 5.91 -5.17
C ASP A 46 11.09 4.94 -3.97
N GLU A 47 10.15 5.17 -3.04
CA GLU A 47 9.86 4.24 -1.95
C GLU A 47 8.84 3.17 -2.37
N TRP A 48 8.97 1.99 -1.77
CA TRP A 48 8.05 0.89 -2.03
C TRP A 48 7.85 -0.01 -0.83
N VAL A 49 6.70 -0.66 -0.80
CA VAL A 49 6.35 -1.73 0.14
C VAL A 49 5.86 -2.95 -0.63
N ARG A 50 6.11 -4.13 -0.06
CA ARG A 50 5.71 -5.41 -0.62
C ARG A 50 5.03 -6.27 0.46
N TYR A 51 3.89 -6.84 0.10
CA TYR A 51 3.11 -7.74 0.91
C TYR A 51 3.07 -9.13 0.25
N SER A 52 3.34 -10.17 1.02
CA SER A 52 3.08 -11.55 0.62
C SER A 52 1.80 -12.03 1.28
N PHE A 53 0.92 -12.71 0.54
CA PHE A 53 -0.29 -13.31 1.06
C PHE A 53 -0.59 -14.65 0.39
N GLY A 54 -1.21 -15.56 1.15
CA GLY A 54 -1.62 -16.87 0.64
C GLY A 54 -3.00 -16.83 -0.02
N ASN A 55 -3.17 -17.61 -1.08
CA ASN A 55 -4.45 -17.85 -1.73
C ASN A 55 -4.70 -19.36 -1.81
N THR A 56 -5.85 -19.80 -1.30
CA THR A 56 -6.24 -21.22 -1.25
C THR A 56 -6.78 -21.76 -2.58
N GLY A 57 -6.83 -20.94 -3.64
CA GLY A 57 -7.19 -21.38 -4.99
C GLY A 57 -8.23 -20.52 -5.71
N LEU A 58 -8.56 -19.33 -5.21
CA LEU A 58 -9.40 -18.39 -5.94
C LEU A 58 -8.62 -17.86 -7.16
N PRO A 59 -9.12 -18.01 -8.39
CA PRO A 59 -8.36 -17.60 -9.58
C PRO A 59 -8.28 -16.08 -9.74
N SER A 60 -9.19 -15.35 -9.08
CA SER A 60 -9.25 -13.91 -9.13
C SER A 60 -9.72 -13.29 -7.82
N ALA A 61 -9.30 -12.06 -7.54
CA ALA A 61 -9.84 -11.23 -6.46
C ALA A 61 -10.03 -9.79 -6.93
N LYS A 62 -10.96 -9.09 -6.28
CA LYS A 62 -11.07 -7.65 -6.29
C LYS A 62 -10.05 -7.09 -5.30
N ILE A 63 -9.13 -6.27 -5.79
CA ILE A 63 -8.15 -5.58 -4.96
C ILE A 63 -8.50 -4.10 -4.94
N VAL A 64 -8.54 -3.52 -3.73
CA VAL A 64 -8.84 -2.09 -3.52
C VAL A 64 -7.79 -1.51 -2.59
N LEU A 65 -7.24 -0.36 -2.98
CA LEU A 65 -6.29 0.42 -2.21
C LEU A 65 -6.97 1.71 -1.73
N LYS A 66 -6.95 1.97 -0.41
CA LYS A 66 -7.35 3.26 0.13
C LYS A 66 -6.12 4.14 0.32
N ALA A 67 -6.00 5.21 -0.46
CA ALA A 67 -4.85 6.11 -0.42
C ALA A 67 -5.24 7.57 -0.65
N LYS A 68 -4.31 8.48 -0.32
CA LYS A 68 -4.32 9.89 -0.73
C LYS A 68 -2.90 10.37 -1.03
N SER A 69 -2.77 11.41 -1.83
CA SER A 69 -1.53 12.17 -2.00
C SER A 69 -1.42 13.24 -0.92
N THR A 70 -0.22 13.59 -0.48
CA THR A 70 0.01 14.76 0.39
C THR A 70 0.20 16.07 -0.39
N GLY A 71 0.53 15.98 -1.69
CA GLY A 71 0.54 17.09 -2.64
C GLY A 71 -0.62 17.04 -3.63
N ASP A 72 -0.53 17.82 -4.71
CA ASP A 72 -1.62 17.96 -5.71
C ASP A 72 -1.97 16.65 -6.41
N ASN A 73 -0.97 15.83 -6.77
CA ASN A 73 -1.14 14.48 -7.31
C ASN A 73 0.13 13.65 -7.04
N ALA A 74 -0.03 12.34 -6.93
CA ALA A 74 1.04 11.36 -6.86
C ALA A 74 0.75 10.18 -7.81
N THR A 75 1.79 9.47 -8.22
CA THR A 75 1.67 8.28 -9.07
C THR A 75 2.28 7.08 -8.36
N ILE A 76 1.58 5.96 -8.45
CA ILE A 76 2.02 4.69 -7.89
C ILE A 76 1.99 3.61 -8.95
N ASP A 77 3.01 2.76 -8.96
CA ASP A 77 3.02 1.49 -9.68
C ASP A 77 2.65 0.38 -8.70
N VAL A 78 1.54 -0.30 -9.00
CA VAL A 78 1.08 -1.48 -8.29
C VAL A 78 1.51 -2.69 -9.09
N SER A 79 2.14 -3.68 -8.45
CA SER A 79 2.42 -4.97 -9.10
C SER A 79 1.96 -6.17 -8.30
N LEU A 80 1.38 -7.15 -9.00
CA LEU A 80 0.87 -8.40 -8.47
C LEU A 80 1.51 -9.54 -9.26
N ASN A 81 2.34 -10.35 -8.60
CA ASN A 81 3.03 -11.50 -9.20
C ASN A 81 3.82 -11.19 -10.49
N GLY A 82 4.26 -9.94 -10.67
CA GLY A 82 5.01 -9.48 -11.84
C GLY A 82 4.20 -8.73 -12.88
N ASP A 83 2.86 -8.84 -12.86
CA ASP A 83 1.99 -7.94 -13.64
C ASP A 83 1.91 -6.59 -12.92
N SER A 84 1.87 -5.48 -13.66
CA SER A 84 1.88 -4.14 -13.09
C SER A 84 0.88 -3.20 -13.76
N GLU A 85 0.35 -2.25 -12.99
CA GLU A 85 -0.44 -1.12 -13.48
C GLU A 85 -0.05 0.16 -12.71
N SER A 86 -0.22 1.32 -13.36
CA SER A 86 0.04 2.62 -12.74
C SER A 86 -1.28 3.30 -12.38
N LEU A 87 -1.36 3.86 -11.18
CA LEU A 87 -2.54 4.56 -10.66
C LEU A 87 -2.16 6.00 -10.28
N ASN A 88 -3.08 6.93 -10.52
CA ASN A 88 -2.96 8.29 -10.02
C ASN A 88 -3.68 8.40 -8.68
N VAL A 89 -3.04 9.07 -7.73
CA VAL A 89 -3.56 9.33 -6.39
C VAL A 89 -3.71 10.83 -6.22
N GLY A 90 -4.96 11.27 -6.07
CA GLY A 90 -5.31 12.65 -5.76
C GLY A 90 -5.16 12.98 -4.27
N ASN A 91 -5.33 14.26 -3.93
CA ASN A 91 -5.09 14.83 -2.60
C ASN A 91 -6.13 14.45 -1.52
N ASP A 92 -7.22 13.78 -1.89
CA ASP A 92 -8.23 13.25 -0.96
C ASP A 92 -8.20 11.72 -0.84
N TRP A 93 -8.69 11.23 0.29
CA TRP A 93 -8.83 9.81 0.59
C TRP A 93 -9.77 9.10 -0.38
N GLN A 94 -9.21 8.32 -1.29
CA GLN A 94 -9.96 7.63 -2.33
C GLN A 94 -9.69 6.13 -2.34
N GLU A 95 -10.70 5.38 -2.77
CA GLU A 95 -10.58 3.95 -3.04
C GLU A 95 -10.20 3.76 -4.50
N LEU A 96 -9.01 3.20 -4.71
CA LEU A 96 -8.44 2.93 -6.01
C LEU A 96 -8.63 1.44 -6.30
N PRO A 97 -9.56 1.07 -7.20
CA PRO A 97 -9.65 -0.31 -7.66
C PRO A 97 -8.39 -0.66 -8.47
N ILE A 98 -7.80 -1.79 -8.15
CA ILE A 98 -6.66 -2.37 -8.84
C ILE A 98 -7.21 -3.40 -9.85
N SER A 99 -6.91 -3.20 -11.13
CA SER A 99 -7.35 -4.05 -12.23
C SER A 99 -6.63 -5.40 -12.24
N LEU A 100 -5.45 -5.47 -11.59
CA LEU A 100 -4.71 -6.71 -11.38
C LEU A 100 -5.50 -7.63 -10.46
N SER A 101 -6.09 -8.66 -11.05
CA SER A 101 -7.00 -9.57 -10.33
C SER A 101 -6.52 -11.01 -10.29
N LYS A 102 -5.58 -11.41 -11.15
CA LYS A 102 -5.14 -12.82 -11.25
C LYS A 102 -4.29 -13.22 -10.05
N LEU A 103 -4.78 -14.19 -9.29
CA LEU A 103 -4.06 -14.76 -8.16
C LEU A 103 -3.49 -16.14 -8.53
N ALA A 104 -2.25 -16.38 -8.12
CA ALA A 104 -1.68 -17.71 -8.11
C ALA A 104 -2.26 -18.51 -6.94
N ALA A 105 -2.40 -19.83 -7.11
CA ALA A 105 -2.61 -20.71 -5.97
C ALA A 105 -1.32 -20.74 -5.13
N GLY A 106 -1.44 -20.60 -3.81
CA GLY A 106 -0.29 -20.47 -2.91
C GLY A 106 0.10 -19.01 -2.67
N GLU A 107 1.40 -18.71 -2.66
CA GLU A 107 1.90 -17.38 -2.32
C GLU A 107 1.73 -16.38 -3.47
N ASN A 108 1.22 -15.19 -3.13
CA ASN A 108 1.09 -14.04 -4.01
C ASN A 108 1.88 -12.87 -3.44
N ALA A 109 2.40 -12.02 -4.31
CA ALA A 109 3.17 -10.84 -3.92
C ALA A 109 2.56 -9.58 -4.54
N LEU A 110 2.10 -8.67 -3.69
CA LEU A 110 1.65 -7.32 -4.04
C LEU A 110 2.73 -6.32 -3.68
N LYS A 111 3.13 -5.45 -4.61
CA LYS A 111 4.06 -4.35 -4.38
C LYS A 111 3.37 -3.02 -4.72
N LEU A 112 3.57 -2.03 -3.87
CA LEU A 112 3.23 -0.63 -4.13
C LEU A 112 4.54 0.15 -4.22
N ALA A 113 4.80 0.81 -5.34
CA ALA A 113 5.97 1.67 -5.54
C ALA A 113 5.53 3.07 -5.94
N VAL A 114 6.01 4.10 -5.25
CA VAL A 114 5.70 5.49 -5.61
C VAL A 114 6.68 5.94 -6.68
N THR A 115 6.14 6.35 -7.83
CA THR A 115 6.95 6.83 -8.96
C THR A 115 6.99 8.34 -9.04
N SER A 116 6.07 9.04 -8.37
CA SER A 116 6.08 10.51 -8.27
C SER A 116 5.26 10.97 -7.07
N GLY A 117 5.75 11.98 -6.35
CA GLY A 117 5.05 12.59 -5.23
C GLY A 117 5.17 11.80 -3.92
N GLU A 118 4.20 11.97 -3.03
CA GLU A 118 4.14 11.28 -1.74
C GLU A 118 2.70 10.85 -1.48
N ILE A 119 2.52 9.61 -1.02
CA ILE A 119 1.21 9.03 -0.72
C ILE A 119 1.11 8.60 0.74
N TRP A 120 -0.13 8.60 1.23
CA TRP A 120 -0.54 7.92 2.45
C TRP A 120 -1.47 6.77 2.07
N VAL A 121 -1.15 5.57 2.57
CA VAL A 121 -1.93 4.35 2.38
C VAL A 121 -2.60 4.00 3.71
N ASP A 122 -3.93 3.96 3.71
CA ASP A 122 -4.73 3.59 4.89
C ASP A 122 -4.81 2.05 4.98
N TRP A 123 -5.40 1.41 3.98
CA TRP A 123 -5.54 -0.04 3.92
C TRP A 123 -5.53 -0.58 2.49
N ILE A 124 -5.29 -1.89 2.40
CA ILE A 124 -5.43 -2.68 1.17
C ILE A 124 -6.42 -3.80 1.48
N SER A 125 -7.43 -3.97 0.62
CA SER A 125 -8.37 -5.08 0.70
C SER A 125 -8.16 -6.01 -0.48
N VAL A 126 -8.17 -7.31 -0.19
CA VAL A 126 -8.15 -8.40 -1.17
C VAL A 126 -9.33 -9.28 -0.84
N GLY A 127 -10.32 -9.34 -1.72
CA GLY A 127 -11.57 -10.09 -1.50
C GLY A 127 -12.29 -10.45 -2.79
N GLU A 128 -13.46 -11.06 -2.66
CA GLU A 128 -14.40 -11.26 -3.77
C GLU A 128 -15.22 -10.00 -4.07
#